data_AF-K1ZZP9-F1
#
_entry.id   AF-K1ZZP9-F1
#
_cell.length_a   1.000
_cell.length_b   1.000
_cell.length_c   1.000
_cell.angle_alpha   90.00
_cell.angle_beta   90.00
_cell.angle_gamma   90.00
#
_symmetry.space_group_name_H-M   'P 1'
#
loop_
_entity.id
_entity.type
_entity.pdbx_description
1 polymer ?
#
loop_
_entity_poly.entity_id
_entity_poly.type
_entity_poly.pdbx_seq_one_letter_code
_entity_poly.pdbx_strand_id
1 'polypeptide(L)'
;MLSPNAISKTAPNLEIKSDSVKAGHSASVGKVDEDALFYLQSRGIAEADAKSLLVAGFFESEFGAIADENIKNKIREAVANFLLK
;
A
#
# COMPACT_ATOMS: atom_id res chain seq x y z
N MET A 1 1.11 -5.00 5.69
CA MET A 1 0.83 -4.93 7.15
C MET A 1 2.12 -4.56 7.84
N LEU A 2 2.08 -3.56 8.75
CA LEU A 2 3.28 -2.92 9.30
C LEU A 2 3.64 -3.34 10.72
N SER A 3 2.76 -4.06 11.42
CA SER A 3 3.02 -4.53 12.77
C SER A 3 2.46 -5.94 13.00
N PRO A 4 2.98 -6.70 13.98
CA PRO A 4 2.47 -8.04 14.31
C PRO A 4 1.01 -8.05 14.75
N ASN A 5 0.56 -6.95 15.37
CA ASN A 5 -0.80 -6.80 15.90
C ASN A 5 -1.74 -6.08 14.93
N ALA A 6 -1.30 -5.76 13.71
CA ALA A 6 -2.16 -5.16 12.71
C ALA A 6 -3.29 -6.14 12.34
N ILE A 7 -4.48 -5.61 12.08
CA ILE A 7 -5.66 -6.38 11.68
C ILE A 7 -6.28 -5.71 10.46
N SER A 8 -6.55 -6.49 9.41
CA SER A 8 -7.34 -6.06 8.25
C SER A 8 -8.66 -6.82 8.26
N LYS A 9 -9.78 -6.09 8.21
CA LYS A 9 -11.12 -6.66 8.06
C LYS A 9 -11.66 -6.27 6.69
N THR A 10 -11.82 -7.25 5.81
CA THR A 10 -12.33 -7.05 4.46
C THR A 10 -13.56 -7.93 4.26
N ALA A 11 -14.70 -7.31 3.95
CA ALA A 11 -15.97 -8.01 3.73
C ALA A 11 -16.55 -7.59 2.37
N PRO A 12 -16.01 -8.11 1.27
CA PRO A 12 -16.53 -7.77 -0.05
C PRO A 12 -17.86 -8.44 -0.31
N ASN A 13 -18.78 -7.71 -0.94
CA ASN A 13 -20.10 -8.21 -1.28
C ASN A 13 -20.47 -7.80 -2.71
N LEU A 14 -21.14 -8.69 -3.43
CA LEU A 14 -21.66 -8.45 -4.78
C LEU A 14 -23.13 -8.85 -4.80
N GLU A 15 -24.01 -7.90 -5.10
CA GLU A 15 -25.43 -8.15 -5.35
C GLU A 15 -25.70 -7.97 -6.84
N ILE A 16 -25.99 -9.06 -7.55
CA ILE A 16 -26.15 -9.08 -9.01
C ILE A 16 -27.59 -9.47 -9.35
N LYS A 17 -28.30 -8.58 -10.06
CA LYS A 17 -29.72 -8.75 -10.47
C LYS A 17 -29.88 -8.84 -11.99
N SER A 18 -28.89 -9.41 -12.67
CA SER A 18 -28.85 -9.49 -14.13
C SER A 18 -28.29 -10.83 -14.59
N ASP A 19 -28.84 -11.35 -15.68
CA ASP A 19 -28.60 -12.72 -16.17
C ASP A 19 -27.34 -12.85 -17.04
N SER A 20 -26.70 -11.73 -17.41
CA SER A 20 -25.53 -11.75 -18.30
C SER A 20 -24.52 -10.68 -17.91
N VAL A 21 -23.75 -10.97 -16.86
CA VAL A 21 -22.63 -10.13 -16.42
C VAL A 21 -21.38 -10.96 -16.15
N LYS A 22 -20.21 -10.33 -16.27
CA LYS A 22 -18.96 -10.80 -15.67
C LYS A 22 -18.62 -9.88 -14.51
N ALA A 23 -18.58 -10.44 -13.31
CA ALA A 23 -18.20 -9.73 -12.10
C ALA A 23 -17.12 -10.51 -11.36
N GLY A 24 -16.15 -9.79 -10.81
CA GLY A 24 -15.10 -10.35 -9.98
C GLY A 24 -14.73 -9.37 -8.89
N HIS A 25 -14.35 -9.90 -7.73
CA HIS A 25 -13.79 -9.12 -6.65
C HIS A 25 -12.57 -9.85 -6.10
N SER A 26 -11.53 -9.09 -5.77
CA SER A 26 -10.35 -9.60 -5.12
C SER A 26 -9.89 -8.61 -4.07
N ALA A 27 -9.50 -9.12 -2.91
CA ALA A 27 -8.80 -8.37 -1.90
C ALA A 27 -7.55 -9.16 -1.51
N SER A 28 -6.41 -8.48 -1.43
CA SER A 28 -5.16 -9.04 -0.95
C SER A 28 -4.76 -8.35 0.35
N VAL A 29 -4.21 -9.14 1.27
CA VAL A 29 -3.61 -8.68 2.51
C VAL A 29 -2.29 -9.41 2.66
N GLY A 30 -1.23 -8.66 2.95
CA GLY A 30 0.11 -9.20 3.13
C GLY A 30 0.94 -8.34 4.06
N LYS A 31 2.05 -8.89 4.55
CA LYS A 31 3.09 -8.14 5.26
C LYS A 31 3.98 -7.40 4.26
N VAL A 32 4.88 -6.55 4.77
CA VAL A 32 5.99 -6.06 3.95
C VAL A 32 6.80 -7.25 3.48
N ASP A 33 7.26 -7.22 2.23
CA ASP A 33 8.12 -8.26 1.65
C ASP A 33 9.47 -8.28 2.39
N GLU A 34 9.75 -9.39 3.07
CA GLU A 34 10.94 -9.56 3.91
C GLU A 34 12.22 -9.67 3.07
N ASP A 35 12.15 -10.24 1.86
CA ASP A 35 13.30 -10.35 0.97
C ASP A 35 13.66 -8.98 0.39
N ALA A 36 12.65 -8.19 0.00
CA ALA A 36 12.86 -6.82 -0.45
C ALA A 36 13.41 -5.92 0.67
N LEU A 37 12.90 -6.08 1.89
CA LEU A 37 13.39 -5.37 3.08
C LEU A 37 14.85 -5.74 3.37
N PHE A 38 15.17 -7.04 3.42
CA PHE A 38 16.52 -7.54 3.61
C PHE A 38 17.47 -7.03 2.54
N TYR A 39 17.02 -7.02 1.27
CA TYR A 39 17.82 -6.50 0.17
C TYR A 39 18.19 -5.03 0.37
N LEU A 40 17.24 -4.16 0.74
CA LEU A 40 17.51 -2.75 1.00
C LEU A 40 18.45 -2.56 2.19
N GLN A 41 18.24 -3.32 3.28
CA GLN A 41 19.12 -3.29 4.45
C GLN A 41 20.55 -3.74 4.12
N SER A 42 20.72 -4.74 3.25
CA SER A 42 22.03 -5.20 2.79
C SER A 42 22.82 -4.13 2.03
N ARG A 43 22.14 -3.10 1.52
CA ARG A 43 22.72 -1.92 0.88
C ARG A 43 23.00 -0.77 1.83
N GLY A 44 22.85 -0.99 3.14
CA GLY A 44 23.14 -0.01 4.19
C GLY A 44 21.98 0.95 4.48
N ILE A 45 20.78 0.68 3.97
CA ILE A 45 19.59 1.49 4.25
C ILE A 45 19.04 1.07 5.61
N ALA A 46 18.77 2.04 6.49
CA ALA A 46 18.18 1.74 7.80
C ALA A 46 16.80 1.09 7.63
N GLU A 47 16.41 0.22 8.57
CA GLU A 47 15.15 -0.52 8.47
C GLU A 47 13.93 0.38 8.30
N ALA A 48 13.89 1.49 9.04
CA ALA A 48 12.81 2.48 8.97
C ALA A 48 12.72 3.11 7.57
N ASP A 49 13.85 3.52 7.01
CA ASP A 49 13.92 4.11 5.67
C ASP A 49 13.57 3.08 4.59
N ALA A 50 14.04 1.83 4.74
CA ALA A 50 13.74 0.74 3.82
C ALA A 50 12.23 0.41 3.81
N LYS A 51 11.59 0.31 4.98
CA LYS A 51 10.14 0.17 5.10
C LYS A 51 9.40 1.35 4.48
N SER A 52 9.87 2.58 4.71
CA SER A 52 9.29 3.79 4.13
C SER A 52 9.35 3.75 2.59
N LEU A 53 10.47 3.34 2.01
CA LEU A 53 10.65 3.18 0.56
C LEU A 53 9.70 2.12 -0.01
N LEU A 54 9.58 0.96 0.64
CA LEU A 54 8.69 -0.12 0.17
C LEU A 54 7.22 0.31 0.20
N VAL A 55 6.79 1.01 1.25
CA VAL A 55 5.43 1.53 1.35
C VAL A 55 5.18 2.65 0.34
N ALA A 56 6.14 3.57 0.15
CA ALA A 56 6.02 4.61 -0.88
C ALA A 56 5.87 4.00 -2.28
N GLY A 57 6.68 2.99 -2.61
CA GLY A 57 6.58 2.25 -3.88
C GLY A 57 5.24 1.54 -4.05
N PHE A 58 4.66 1.01 -2.97
CA PHE A 58 3.32 0.41 -3.00
C PHE A 58 2.22 1.41 -3.38
N PHE A 59 2.34 2.68 -2.98
CA PHE A 59 1.33 3.72 -3.28
C PHE A 59 1.56 4.46 -4.61
N GLU A 60 2.71 4.26 -5.27
CA GLU A 60 3.08 5.06 -6.45
C GLU A 60 2.09 4.88 -7.61
N SER A 61 1.52 3.68 -7.78
CA SER A 61 0.46 3.43 -8.78
C SER A 61 -0.79 4.29 -8.53
N GLU A 62 -1.13 4.50 -7.26
CA GLU A 62 -2.33 5.25 -6.87
C GLU A 62 -2.12 6.76 -6.96
N PHE A 63 -0.90 7.24 -6.72
CA PHE A 63 -0.58 8.65 -6.94
C PHE A 63 -0.69 9.05 -8.41
N GLY A 64 -0.45 8.13 -9.34
CA GLY A 64 -0.64 8.37 -10.78
C GLY A 64 -2.08 8.74 -11.16
N ALA A 65 -3.08 8.28 -10.39
CA ALA A 65 -4.49 8.59 -10.64
C ALA A 65 -4.89 10.02 -10.19
N ILE A 66 -4.06 10.68 -9.40
CA ILE A 66 -4.33 12.02 -8.86
C ILE A 66 -3.86 13.06 -9.88
N ALA A 67 -4.80 13.76 -10.51
CA ALA A 67 -4.50 14.77 -11.53
C ALA A 67 -3.90 16.07 -10.94
N ASP A 68 -4.34 16.46 -9.75
CA ASP A 68 -3.87 17.68 -9.09
C ASP A 68 -2.54 17.43 -8.36
N GLU A 69 -1.47 18.10 -8.82
CA GLU A 69 -0.12 17.97 -8.25
C GLU A 69 -0.01 18.48 -6.81
N ASN A 70 -0.78 19.49 -6.41
CA ASN A 70 -0.76 19.96 -5.02
C ASN A 70 -1.38 18.93 -4.09
N ILE A 71 -2.48 18.30 -4.49
CA ILE A 71 -3.12 17.23 -3.73
C ILE A 71 -2.20 16.00 -3.67
N LYS A 72 -1.61 15.61 -4.81
CA LYS A 72 -0.67 14.50 -4.90
C LYS A 72 0.51 14.67 -3.95
N ASN A 73 1.13 15.84 -3.95
CA ASN A 73 2.28 16.14 -3.09
C ASN A 73 1.89 16.14 -1.60
N LYS A 74 0.74 16.73 -1.24
CA LYS A 74 0.22 16.68 0.14
C LYS A 74 0.00 15.26 0.63
N ILE A 75 -0.53 14.39 -0.22
CA ILE A 75 -0.77 12.98 0.13
C ILE A 75 0.55 12.22 0.27
N ARG A 76 1.51 12.43 -0.65
CA ARG A 76 2.86 11.84 -0.54
C ARG A 76 3.53 12.21 0.78
N GLU A 77 3.49 13.49 1.17
CA GLU A 77 4.01 13.96 2.45
C GLU A 77 3.27 13.33 3.63
N ALA A 78 1.94 13.24 3.58
CA ALA A 78 1.15 12.63 4.63
C ALA A 78 1.49 11.15 4.83
N VAL A 79 1.68 10.40 3.75
CA VAL A 79 2.09 8.99 3.80
C VAL A 79 3.50 8.86 4.38
N ALA A 80 4.46 9.66 3.93
CA ALA A 80 5.82 9.65 4.47
C ALA A 80 5.85 9.96 5.97
N ASN A 81 5.11 10.98 6.42
CA ASN A 81 5.04 11.37 7.83
C ASN A 81 4.35 10.33 8.71
N PHE A 82 3.42 9.54 8.16
CA PHE A 82 2.77 8.46 8.90
C PHE A 82 3.76 7.32 9.24
N LEU A 83 4.75 7.09 8.38
CA LEU A 83 5.72 5.99 8.51
C LEU A 83 6.93 6.34 9.40
N LEU A 84 7.13 7.63 9.67
CA LEU A 84 8.18 8.15 10.56
C LEU A 84 7.75 8.23 12.04
N LYS A 85 6.49 7.87 12.35
CA LYS A 85 5.95 7.78 13.71
C LYS A 85 6.06 6.38 14.27
#